data_AF-A0A1D6GYE1-F1
#
_entry.id   AF-A0A1D6GYE1-F1
#
_cell.length_a   1.000
_cell.length_b   1.000
_cell.length_c   1.000
_cell.angle_alpha   90.00
_cell.angle_beta   90.00
_cell.angle_gamma   90.00
#
_symmetry.space_group_name_H-M   'P 1'
#
loop_
_entity.id
_entity.type
_entity.pdbx_description
1 polymer ?
#
loop_
_entity_poly.entity_id
_entity_poly.type
_entity_poly.pdbx_seq_one_letter_code
_entity_poly.pdbx_strand_id
1 'polypeptide(L)'
;MAGVEYQTATVGKPVPMWRRRRPRKPSRASMGVMMSHRRRSRAAGSPPSDASTGTAPTPEKSGWIRPWAATGSDLKVLELALAFRAANALLVRTYFNPDEHWQCLEVAHRVAFGYGHLTWEWKRGLRSYLHPLIFAALYKTLALLHLDTPWVMVMAPRLVQSLFAAFGDLYLYKLSKLIFNGQVAKWTMKSKCCFILLDVIPVGAIVLAVTTLLDWWMYGSWVIVPLNFLKFNLLSSGGDYYGTHVFHWYFTQGFPSMIWTFLPFALCGIVKSQEWRLSGLIAWVLGVYSILGHKEFRFVLPVLPLALMFSGYCLASMSRSKGKNQHRKDSLSRMQPFVILLVITNVPMALYMSLFHQVGFPYFIIFMRRFFHSHFKVDRDLQSAVVVYSRRNVL
;
A
#
# COMPACT_ATOMS: atom_id res chain seq x y z
N MET A 1 80.15 7.80 34.51
CA MET A 1 78.80 7.47 35.04
C MET A 1 78.23 6.36 34.18
N ALA A 2 77.66 5.35 34.85
CA ALA A 2 77.48 3.97 34.43
C ALA A 2 76.64 3.72 33.17
N GLY A 3 76.91 2.59 32.52
CA GLY A 3 76.11 2.00 31.44
C GLY A 3 75.37 0.72 31.86
N VAL A 4 75.06 -0.11 30.84
CA VAL A 4 74.57 -1.51 30.83
C VAL A 4 73.05 -1.73 30.71
N GLU A 5 72.61 -1.97 29.46
CA GLU A 5 72.06 -3.21 28.85
C GLU A 5 71.22 -4.28 29.62
N TYR A 6 70.30 -4.93 28.85
CA TYR A 6 69.51 -6.18 29.04
C TYR A 6 68.25 -6.13 29.94
N GLN A 7 67.14 -6.89 29.75
CA GLN A 7 66.80 -8.05 28.92
C GLN A 7 65.26 -8.25 28.82
N THR A 8 64.85 -9.07 27.86
CA THR A 8 63.52 -9.60 27.50
C THR A 8 62.67 -10.28 28.58
N ALA A 9 61.33 -10.25 28.48
CA ALA A 9 60.44 -11.44 28.58
C ALA A 9 58.96 -11.14 28.24
N THR A 10 58.39 -12.06 27.47
CA THR A 10 57.00 -12.22 27.02
C THR A 10 56.02 -12.66 28.13
N VAL A 11 54.70 -12.45 27.88
CA VAL A 11 53.54 -13.33 28.16
C VAL A 11 52.34 -12.57 28.78
N GLY A 12 51.15 -12.79 28.21
CA GLY A 12 49.87 -12.64 28.94
C GLY A 12 48.79 -11.78 28.27
N LYS A 13 48.19 -12.26 27.17
CA LYS A 13 46.94 -11.70 26.63
C LYS A 13 45.70 -12.39 27.24
N PRO A 14 44.55 -11.69 27.31
CA PRO A 14 43.43 -12.02 28.20
C PRO A 14 42.49 -13.11 27.68
N VAL A 15 41.82 -13.73 28.64
CA VAL A 15 40.80 -14.80 28.54
C VAL A 15 39.51 -14.31 27.87
N PRO A 16 38.94 -15.06 26.91
CA PRO A 16 37.52 -15.01 26.59
C PRO A 16 36.80 -16.30 26.97
N MET A 17 35.80 -16.15 27.83
CA MET A 17 34.93 -17.19 28.36
C MET A 17 33.71 -17.40 27.46
N TRP A 18 33.79 -18.25 26.42
CA TRP A 18 32.61 -18.81 25.73
C TRP A 18 32.95 -20.14 25.04
N ARG A 19 32.69 -21.28 25.71
CA ARG A 19 32.77 -22.61 25.07
C ARG A 19 31.38 -23.19 24.83
N ARG A 20 31.00 -23.23 23.55
CA ARG A 20 29.81 -23.93 23.02
C ARG A 20 29.85 -25.42 23.37
N ARG A 21 28.76 -25.95 23.94
CA ARG A 21 28.51 -27.39 24.07
C ARG A 21 28.24 -27.99 22.68
N ARG A 22 28.99 -29.04 22.29
CA ARG A 22 28.68 -29.91 21.13
C ARG A 22 27.76 -31.06 21.58
N PRO A 23 26.86 -31.57 20.71
CA PRO A 23 25.98 -32.68 21.05
C PRO A 23 26.69 -34.05 20.89
N ARG A 24 26.38 -34.98 21.81
CA ARG A 24 26.83 -36.39 21.79
C ARG A 24 26.08 -37.19 20.69
N LYS A 25 26.81 -37.96 19.88
CA LYS A 25 26.28 -39.04 19.02
C LYS A 25 26.03 -40.31 19.86
N PRO A 26 24.99 -41.11 19.59
CA PRO A 26 24.86 -42.45 20.15
C PRO A 26 25.63 -43.49 19.31
N SER A 27 26.32 -44.40 20.00
CA SER A 27 27.09 -45.51 19.44
C SER A 27 26.20 -46.70 19.11
N ARG A 28 26.39 -47.26 17.91
CA ARG A 28 25.91 -48.60 17.51
C ARG A 28 26.76 -49.67 18.19
N ALA A 29 26.10 -50.68 18.77
CA ALA A 29 26.69 -51.99 18.99
C ALA A 29 25.66 -53.05 18.59
N SER A 30 26.08 -53.92 17.69
CA SER A 30 25.39 -55.09 17.17
C SER A 30 25.99 -56.34 17.81
N MET A 31 25.15 -57.28 18.25
CA MET A 31 25.41 -58.73 18.14
C MET A 31 24.14 -59.49 18.48
N GLY A 32 23.81 -60.48 17.65
CA GLY A 32 22.50 -61.12 17.60
C GLY A 32 22.41 -62.53 18.20
N VAL A 33 21.19 -63.06 18.02
CA VAL A 33 20.77 -64.45 17.86
C VAL A 33 20.83 -65.37 19.09
N MET A 34 19.64 -65.74 19.61
CA MET A 34 19.25 -67.16 19.75
C MET A 34 17.72 -67.30 19.91
N MET A 35 17.13 -68.19 19.10
CA MET A 35 15.74 -68.63 19.12
C MET A 35 15.41 -69.44 20.39
N SER A 36 14.16 -69.40 20.87
CA SER A 36 13.36 -70.62 21.09
C SER A 36 11.89 -70.34 21.46
N HIS A 37 11.07 -71.30 21.06
CA HIS A 37 9.62 -71.44 21.12
C HIS A 37 8.89 -71.05 22.43
N ARG A 38 7.72 -70.42 22.28
CA ARG A 38 6.49 -70.88 22.95
C ARG A 38 5.22 -70.46 22.21
N ARG A 39 4.55 -71.43 21.59
CA ARG A 39 3.12 -71.36 21.22
C ARG A 39 2.29 -71.54 22.49
N ARG A 40 1.21 -70.76 22.64
CA ARG A 40 -0.07 -71.22 23.19
C ARG A 40 -1.21 -70.35 22.67
N SER A 41 -2.29 -71.02 22.31
CA SER A 41 -3.52 -70.53 21.69
C SER A 41 -4.73 -70.88 22.57
N ARG A 42 -5.85 -70.17 22.34
CA ARG A 42 -7.23 -70.27 22.92
C ARG A 42 -7.48 -69.37 24.15
N ALA A 43 -8.69 -68.89 24.47
CA ALA A 43 -9.91 -68.41 23.79
C ALA A 43 -10.94 -68.18 24.94
N ALA A 44 -11.88 -67.23 24.74
CA ALA A 44 -13.17 -67.03 25.43
C ALA A 44 -13.26 -66.34 26.82
N GLY A 45 -14.17 -65.34 26.92
CA GLY A 45 -14.87 -64.93 28.16
C GLY A 45 -14.93 -63.42 28.49
N SER A 46 -16.11 -62.79 28.32
CA SER A 46 -16.53 -61.37 28.43
C SER A 46 -16.48 -60.75 29.87
N PRO A 47 -16.62 -59.40 30.10
CA PRO A 47 -17.91 -58.63 30.01
C PRO A 47 -17.73 -57.09 29.75
N PRO A 48 -18.72 -56.19 30.00
CA PRO A 48 -20.11 -56.08 29.53
C PRO A 48 -20.35 -54.83 28.62
N SER A 49 -21.60 -54.70 28.19
CA SER A 49 -22.24 -53.66 27.38
C SER A 49 -22.14 -52.23 27.91
N ASP A 50 -21.89 -51.27 27.00
CA ASP A 50 -22.69 -50.05 26.85
C ASP A 50 -22.40 -49.41 25.49
N ALA A 51 -23.32 -49.62 24.56
CA ALA A 51 -23.32 -48.98 23.25
C ALA A 51 -23.84 -47.55 23.41
N SER A 52 -22.92 -46.58 23.43
CA SER A 52 -23.22 -45.19 23.06
C SER A 52 -22.49 -44.88 21.76
N THR A 53 -23.29 -44.56 20.75
CA THR A 53 -22.91 -44.13 19.40
C THR A 53 -22.01 -42.89 19.46
N GLY A 54 -20.70 -43.11 19.48
CA GLY A 54 -19.70 -42.09 19.19
C GLY A 54 -19.44 -42.04 17.70
N THR A 55 -20.17 -41.19 16.98
CA THR A 55 -19.85 -40.83 15.59
C THR A 55 -18.42 -40.27 15.57
N ALA A 56 -17.50 -40.97 14.89
CA ALA A 56 -16.16 -40.46 14.64
C ALA A 56 -16.28 -39.07 13.97
N PRO A 57 -15.51 -38.05 14.39
CA PRO A 57 -15.55 -36.76 13.73
C PRO A 57 -15.07 -36.96 12.29
N THR A 58 -16.00 -36.84 11.35
CA THR A 58 -15.69 -36.78 9.93
C THR A 58 -14.65 -35.68 9.72
N PRO A 59 -13.57 -35.92 8.96
CA PRO A 59 -12.63 -34.87 8.65
C PRO A 59 -13.40 -33.77 7.93
N GLU A 60 -13.44 -32.57 8.52
CA GLU A 60 -13.95 -31.37 7.86
C GLU A 60 -13.31 -31.32 6.47
N LYS A 61 -14.14 -31.44 5.43
CA LYS A 61 -13.72 -31.25 4.05
C LYS A 61 -13.06 -29.88 4.00
N SER A 62 -11.73 -29.86 3.84
CA SER A 62 -10.96 -28.66 3.55
C SER A 62 -11.43 -28.15 2.19
N GLY A 63 -12.51 -27.37 2.21
CA GLY A 63 -13.05 -26.72 1.05
C GLY A 63 -11.93 -25.92 0.40
N TRP A 64 -11.68 -26.17 -0.88
CA TRP A 64 -10.82 -25.37 -1.71
C TRP A 64 -11.27 -23.91 -1.60
N ILE A 65 -10.58 -23.11 -0.78
CA ILE A 65 -10.84 -21.67 -0.68
C ILE A 65 -10.40 -21.09 -2.01
N ARG A 66 -11.36 -20.85 -2.91
CA ARG A 66 -11.12 -20.08 -4.13
C ARG A 66 -10.80 -18.65 -3.69
N PRO A 67 -9.57 -18.14 -3.85
CA PRO A 67 -9.18 -16.83 -3.33
C PRO A 67 -9.96 -15.67 -3.97
N TRP A 68 -10.50 -15.93 -5.16
CA TRP A 68 -11.23 -14.97 -5.99
C TRP A 68 -12.75 -15.01 -5.80
N ALA A 69 -13.31 -16.02 -5.12
CA ALA A 69 -14.75 -16.07 -4.86
C ALA A 69 -15.11 -15.06 -3.76
N ALA A 70 -15.94 -14.07 -4.08
CA ALA A 70 -16.43 -13.13 -3.10
C ALA A 70 -17.30 -13.86 -2.07
N THR A 71 -16.86 -13.89 -0.82
CA THR A 71 -17.68 -14.39 0.28
C THR A 71 -18.69 -13.32 0.70
N GLY A 72 -19.78 -13.71 1.37
CA GLY A 72 -20.75 -12.74 1.91
C GLY A 72 -20.11 -11.70 2.86
N SER A 73 -19.01 -12.04 3.52
CA SER A 73 -18.20 -11.08 4.30
C SER A 73 -17.43 -10.08 3.42
N ASP A 74 -16.96 -10.49 2.25
CA ASP A 74 -16.20 -9.60 1.35
C ASP A 74 -17.10 -8.52 0.73
N LEU A 75 -18.35 -8.89 0.41
CA LEU A 75 -19.35 -7.94 -0.09
C LEU A 75 -19.69 -6.87 0.95
N LYS A 76 -19.89 -7.27 2.21
CA LYS A 76 -20.13 -6.30 3.31
C LYS A 76 -18.95 -5.36 3.51
N VAL A 77 -17.72 -5.85 3.40
CA VAL A 77 -16.51 -5.01 3.48
C VAL A 77 -16.46 -4.03 2.31
N LEU A 78 -16.79 -4.48 1.09
CA LEU A 78 -16.84 -3.63 -0.09
C LEU A 78 -17.93 -2.55 0.02
N GLU A 79 -19.13 -2.90 0.46
CA GLU A 79 -20.23 -1.96 0.68
C GLU A 79 -19.85 -0.89 1.71
N LEU A 80 -19.28 -1.31 2.84
CA LEU A 80 -18.86 -0.37 3.89
C LEU A 80 -17.72 0.54 3.41
N ALA A 81 -16.73 -0.03 2.72
CA ALA A 81 -15.62 0.73 2.15
C ALA A 81 -16.12 1.72 1.08
N LEU A 82 -17.03 1.29 0.21
CA LEU A 82 -17.61 2.15 -0.82
C LEU A 82 -18.42 3.28 -0.21
N ALA A 83 -19.30 2.99 0.75
CA ALA A 83 -20.08 4.01 1.45
C ALA A 83 -19.17 5.03 2.14
N PHE A 84 -18.14 4.56 2.84
CA PHE A 84 -17.15 5.42 3.49
C PHE A 84 -16.37 6.27 2.48
N ARG A 85 -15.85 5.67 1.40
CA ARG A 85 -15.07 6.38 0.37
C ARG A 85 -15.92 7.38 -0.40
N ALA A 86 -17.17 7.05 -0.70
CA ALA A 86 -18.12 7.96 -1.35
C ALA A 86 -18.46 9.14 -0.43
N ALA A 87 -18.78 8.88 0.85
CA ALA A 87 -19.00 9.94 1.83
C ALA A 87 -17.77 10.85 1.95
N ASN A 88 -16.56 10.27 2.05
CA ASN A 88 -15.33 11.05 2.10
C ASN A 88 -15.14 11.90 0.83
N ALA A 89 -15.33 11.33 -0.36
CA ALA A 89 -15.18 12.04 -1.63
C ALA A 89 -16.14 13.25 -1.77
N LEU A 90 -17.34 13.14 -1.21
CA LEU A 90 -18.37 14.20 -1.22
C LEU A 90 -18.16 15.24 -0.12
N LEU A 91 -17.63 14.84 1.04
CA LEU A 91 -17.42 15.72 2.18
C LEU A 91 -16.11 16.52 2.08
N VAL A 92 -15.07 15.97 1.45
CA VAL A 92 -13.77 16.65 1.29
C VAL A 92 -13.93 17.93 0.47
N ARG A 93 -13.56 19.06 1.06
CA ARG A 93 -13.59 20.39 0.42
C ARG A 93 -12.22 20.89 0.01
N THR A 94 -11.17 20.13 0.29
CA THR A 94 -9.78 20.56 0.14
C THR A 94 -9.11 19.89 -1.06
N TYR A 95 -7.96 20.44 -1.45
CA TYR A 95 -7.06 19.84 -2.45
C TYR A 95 -5.64 19.86 -1.91
N PHE A 96 -5.06 18.67 -1.71
CA PHE A 96 -3.69 18.52 -1.23
C PHE A 96 -2.66 18.80 -2.34
N ASN A 97 -2.94 18.34 -3.56
CA ASN A 97 -2.13 18.58 -4.75
C ASN A 97 -2.97 19.25 -5.85
N PRO A 98 -3.09 20.59 -5.84
CA PRO A 98 -3.94 21.31 -6.80
C PRO A 98 -3.48 21.16 -8.26
N ASP A 99 -2.20 20.90 -8.50
CA ASP A 99 -1.62 20.66 -9.82
C ASP A 99 -2.18 19.40 -10.50
N GLU A 100 -2.68 18.43 -9.74
CA GLU A 100 -3.28 17.19 -10.26
C GLU A 100 -4.51 17.46 -11.14
N HIS A 101 -5.25 18.54 -10.87
CA HIS A 101 -6.35 18.96 -11.73
C HIS A 101 -5.87 19.23 -13.16
N TRP A 102 -4.76 19.98 -13.30
CA TRP A 102 -4.17 20.34 -14.59
C TRP A 102 -3.38 19.19 -15.23
N GLN A 103 -2.94 18.22 -14.41
CA GLN A 103 -2.31 17.01 -14.91
C GLN A 103 -3.32 15.94 -15.32
N CYS A 104 -4.60 16.00 -14.94
CA CYS A 104 -5.56 14.94 -15.23
C CYS A 104 -6.94 15.44 -15.67
N LEU A 105 -7.67 16.13 -14.80
CA LEU A 105 -9.07 16.47 -15.04
C LEU A 105 -9.26 17.50 -16.15
N GLU A 106 -8.38 18.50 -16.24
CA GLU A 106 -8.41 19.48 -17.33
C GLU A 106 -8.07 18.84 -18.68
N VAL A 107 -7.13 17.90 -18.70
CA VAL A 107 -6.75 17.14 -19.90
C VAL A 107 -7.92 16.28 -20.37
N ALA A 108 -8.57 15.58 -19.43
CA ALA A 108 -9.77 14.80 -19.69
C ALA A 108 -10.92 15.65 -20.26
N HIS A 109 -11.11 16.84 -19.70
CA HIS A 109 -12.09 17.81 -20.18
C HIS A 109 -11.75 18.28 -21.60
N ARG A 110 -10.48 18.61 -21.89
CA ARG A 110 -10.03 18.96 -23.24
C ARG A 110 -10.30 17.86 -24.25
N VAL A 111 -10.06 16.60 -23.90
CA VAL A 111 -10.35 15.47 -24.79
C VAL A 111 -11.86 15.33 -25.03
N ALA A 112 -12.70 15.51 -24.00
CA ALA A 112 -14.15 15.33 -24.13
C ALA A 112 -14.85 16.47 -24.91
N PHE A 113 -14.42 17.72 -24.72
CA PHE A 113 -15.09 18.92 -25.23
C PHE A 113 -14.31 19.69 -26.30
N GLY A 114 -13.05 19.32 -26.56
CA GLY A 114 -12.19 19.96 -27.56
C GLY A 114 -11.47 21.23 -27.10
N TYR A 115 -11.68 21.70 -25.86
CA TYR A 115 -11.05 22.90 -25.34
C TYR A 115 -10.54 22.73 -23.90
N GLY A 116 -9.47 23.46 -23.56
CA GLY A 116 -8.78 23.38 -22.26
C GLY A 116 -7.27 23.44 -22.42
N HIS A 117 -6.53 23.45 -21.30
CA HIS A 117 -5.08 23.64 -21.31
C HIS A 117 -4.30 22.31 -21.17
N LEU A 118 -3.31 22.09 -22.05
CA LEU A 118 -2.28 21.05 -21.86
C LEU A 118 -0.99 21.64 -21.28
N THR A 119 -0.56 21.16 -20.12
CA THR A 119 0.67 21.64 -19.48
C THR A 119 1.92 21.20 -20.26
N TRP A 120 3.08 21.78 -19.91
CA TRP A 120 4.35 21.47 -20.56
C TRP A 120 4.74 19.97 -20.47
N GLU A 121 4.31 19.26 -19.41
CA GLU A 121 4.55 17.83 -19.23
C GLU A 121 3.89 17.00 -20.33
N TRP A 122 2.67 17.38 -20.71
CA TRP A 122 1.95 16.77 -21.84
C TRP A 122 2.67 17.05 -23.14
N LYS A 123 3.11 18.30 -23.38
CA LYS A 123 3.88 18.66 -24.58
C LYS A 123 5.19 17.87 -24.71
N ARG A 124 5.79 17.44 -23.60
CA ARG A 124 7.01 16.63 -23.57
C ARG A 124 6.77 15.12 -23.52
N GLY A 125 5.51 14.66 -23.56
CA GLY A 125 5.21 13.22 -23.50
C GLY A 125 5.64 12.56 -22.18
N LEU A 126 5.50 13.27 -21.06
CA LEU A 126 5.88 12.78 -19.72
C LEU A 126 4.72 12.12 -18.97
N ARG A 127 3.50 12.15 -19.51
CA ARG A 127 2.28 11.62 -18.89
C ARG A 127 1.53 10.74 -19.88
N SER A 128 0.88 9.70 -19.38
CA SER A 128 0.09 8.78 -20.20
C SER A 128 -1.38 9.18 -20.17
N TYR A 129 -2.06 9.12 -21.31
CA TYR A 129 -3.47 9.46 -21.46
C TYR A 129 -4.41 8.41 -20.87
N LEU A 130 -3.93 7.21 -20.53
CA LEU A 130 -4.78 6.12 -20.02
C LEU A 130 -5.67 6.58 -18.84
N HIS A 131 -5.09 7.24 -17.85
CA HIS A 131 -5.81 7.68 -16.66
C HIS A 131 -6.78 8.85 -16.95
N PRO A 132 -6.37 9.95 -17.61
CA PRO A 132 -7.31 11.00 -18.02
C PRO A 132 -8.47 10.52 -18.91
N LEU A 133 -8.26 9.52 -19.76
CA LEU A 133 -9.32 9.04 -20.66
C LEU A 133 -10.50 8.40 -19.93
N ILE A 134 -10.28 7.81 -18.75
CA ILE A 134 -11.37 7.32 -17.89
C ILE A 134 -12.33 8.47 -17.55
N PHE A 135 -11.77 9.63 -17.18
CA PHE A 135 -12.57 10.82 -16.88
C PHE A 135 -13.10 11.51 -18.14
N ALA A 136 -12.38 11.45 -19.27
CA ALA A 136 -12.87 11.99 -20.53
C ALA A 136 -14.13 11.25 -20.99
N ALA A 137 -14.13 9.91 -20.88
CA ALA A 137 -15.30 9.09 -21.14
C ALA A 137 -16.46 9.46 -20.21
N LEU A 138 -16.20 9.58 -18.89
CA LEU A 138 -17.18 10.04 -17.92
C LEU A 138 -17.79 11.39 -18.32
N TYR A 139 -16.97 12.40 -18.61
CA TYR A 139 -17.45 13.71 -19.02
C TYR A 139 -18.27 13.67 -20.30
N LYS A 140 -17.86 12.86 -21.29
CA LYS A 140 -18.62 12.70 -22.52
C LYS A 140 -19.98 12.07 -22.27
N THR A 141 -20.06 11.04 -21.41
CA THR A 141 -21.34 10.43 -21.03
C THR A 141 -22.26 11.40 -20.29
N LEU A 142 -21.72 12.21 -19.37
CA LEU A 142 -22.50 13.23 -18.67
C LEU A 142 -23.02 14.31 -19.62
N ALA A 143 -22.21 14.74 -20.58
CA ALA A 143 -22.62 15.70 -21.60
C ALA A 143 -23.71 15.14 -22.53
N LEU A 144 -23.61 13.87 -22.93
CA LEU A 144 -24.64 13.20 -23.74
C LEU A 144 -25.97 13.05 -23.00
N LEU A 145 -25.94 12.94 -21.67
CA LEU A 145 -27.13 12.87 -20.82
C LEU A 145 -27.63 14.26 -20.37
N HIS A 146 -27.01 15.35 -20.83
CA HIS A 146 -27.32 16.72 -20.39
C HIS A 146 -27.20 16.94 -18.87
N LEU A 147 -26.25 16.25 -18.24
CA LEU A 147 -25.93 16.35 -16.80
C LEU A 147 -24.62 17.10 -16.54
N ASP A 148 -24.12 17.85 -17.51
CA ASP A 148 -22.84 18.58 -17.51
C ASP A 148 -22.82 19.86 -16.67
N THR A 149 -23.66 19.92 -15.62
CA THR A 149 -23.62 21.03 -14.67
C THR A 149 -22.26 21.13 -13.98
N PRO A 150 -21.75 22.34 -13.68
CA PRO A 150 -20.42 22.51 -13.05
C PRO A 150 -20.26 21.72 -11.76
N TRP A 151 -21.32 21.57 -10.97
CA TRP A 151 -21.29 20.80 -9.73
C TRP A 151 -21.09 19.31 -9.99
N VAL A 152 -21.86 18.71 -10.91
CA VAL A 152 -21.73 17.29 -11.28
C VAL A 152 -20.35 17.01 -11.88
N MET A 153 -19.84 17.91 -12.72
CA MET A 153 -18.51 17.78 -13.34
C MET A 153 -17.36 17.77 -12.32
N VAL A 154 -17.52 18.41 -11.15
CA VAL A 154 -16.53 18.38 -10.07
C VAL A 154 -16.69 17.14 -9.18
N MET A 155 -17.92 16.69 -8.94
CA MET A 155 -18.22 15.57 -8.03
C MET A 155 -18.04 14.19 -8.69
N ALA A 156 -18.42 14.04 -9.95
CA ALA A 156 -18.43 12.74 -10.63
C ALA A 156 -17.03 12.09 -10.71
N PRO A 157 -15.94 12.79 -11.06
CA PRO A 157 -14.60 12.21 -11.03
C PRO A 157 -14.20 11.70 -9.64
N ARG A 158 -14.60 12.42 -8.58
CA ARG A 158 -14.31 12.04 -7.20
C ARG A 158 -15.04 10.76 -6.79
N LEU A 159 -16.27 10.57 -7.27
CA LEU A 159 -17.02 9.33 -7.07
C LEU A 159 -16.41 8.16 -7.85
N VAL A 160 -15.92 8.39 -9.08
CA VAL A 160 -15.19 7.34 -9.81
C VAL A 160 -13.90 6.95 -9.08
N GLN A 161 -13.17 7.93 -8.55
CA GLN A 161 -11.98 7.65 -7.72
C GLN A 161 -12.33 6.94 -6.42
N SER A 162 -13.49 7.21 -5.81
CA SER A 162 -13.92 6.53 -4.60
C SER A 162 -14.19 5.04 -4.83
N LEU A 163 -14.69 4.67 -6.02
CA LEU A 163 -14.83 3.27 -6.44
C LEU A 163 -13.46 2.56 -6.48
N PHE A 164 -12.47 3.14 -7.18
CA PHE A 164 -11.12 2.57 -7.26
C PHE A 164 -10.47 2.44 -5.87
N ALA A 165 -10.66 3.44 -5.01
CA ALA A 165 -10.17 3.41 -3.64
C ALA A 165 -10.83 2.30 -2.81
N ALA A 166 -12.15 2.11 -2.93
CA ALA A 166 -12.88 1.05 -2.23
C ALA A 166 -12.45 -0.35 -2.68
N PHE A 167 -12.19 -0.54 -3.98
CA PHE A 167 -11.58 -1.78 -4.48
C PHE A 167 -10.19 -2.00 -3.87
N GLY A 168 -9.36 -0.95 -3.81
CA GLY A 168 -8.06 -1.01 -3.14
C GLY A 168 -8.16 -1.48 -1.69
N ASP A 169 -9.12 -0.93 -0.92
CA ASP A 169 -9.36 -1.32 0.47
C ASP A 169 -9.78 -2.79 0.60
N LEU A 170 -10.65 -3.28 -0.29
CA LEU A 170 -11.07 -4.68 -0.31
C LEU A 170 -9.88 -5.62 -0.56
N TYR A 171 -9.04 -5.32 -1.54
CA TYR A 171 -7.88 -6.14 -1.85
C TYR A 171 -6.81 -6.06 -0.75
N LEU A 172 -6.66 -4.91 -0.09
CA LEU A 172 -5.81 -4.79 1.10
C LEU A 172 -6.34 -5.67 2.25
N TYR A 173 -7.65 -5.65 2.50
CA TYR A 173 -8.28 -6.52 3.48
C TYR A 173 -8.02 -8.01 3.15
N LYS A 174 -8.26 -8.43 1.92
CA LYS A 174 -7.98 -9.80 1.46
C LYS A 174 -6.51 -10.17 1.59
N LEU A 175 -5.61 -9.26 1.25
CA LEU A 175 -4.16 -9.44 1.40
C LEU A 175 -3.78 -9.63 2.87
N SER A 176 -4.33 -8.82 3.77
CA SER A 176 -4.08 -8.96 5.21
C SER A 176 -4.53 -10.32 5.75
N LYS A 177 -5.71 -10.79 5.34
CA LYS A 177 -6.24 -12.11 5.71
C LYS A 177 -5.36 -13.24 5.16
N LEU A 178 -4.85 -13.08 3.93
CA LEU A 178 -3.99 -14.07 3.29
C LEU A 178 -2.64 -14.22 4.00
N ILE A 179 -2.00 -13.09 4.31
CA ILE A 179 -0.65 -13.05 4.87
C ILE A 179 -0.63 -13.52 6.32
N PHE A 180 -1.57 -13.03 7.15
CA PHE A 180 -1.60 -13.39 8.56
C PHE A 180 -2.26 -14.76 8.83
N ASN A 181 -2.89 -15.39 7.83
CA ASN A 181 -3.28 -16.80 7.89
C ASN A 181 -2.13 -17.67 7.33
N GLY A 182 -1.22 -18.11 8.22
CA GLY A 182 0.02 -18.80 7.86
C GLY A 182 -0.11 -20.10 7.06
N GLN A 183 -1.33 -20.62 6.88
CA GLN A 183 -1.59 -21.81 6.07
C GLN A 183 -1.64 -21.49 4.57
N VAL A 184 -2.16 -20.32 4.17
CA VAL A 184 -2.27 -19.96 2.74
C VAL A 184 -0.97 -19.35 2.21
N ALA A 185 -0.26 -18.58 3.04
CA ALA A 185 1.03 -17.99 2.71
C ALA A 185 2.08 -19.03 2.26
N LYS A 186 2.05 -20.25 2.82
CA LYS A 186 2.95 -21.35 2.44
C LYS A 186 2.68 -21.91 1.04
N TRP A 187 1.44 -21.89 0.56
CA TRP A 187 1.07 -22.41 -0.76
C TRP A 187 1.39 -21.42 -1.88
N THR A 188 1.12 -20.12 -1.69
CA THR A 188 1.47 -19.05 -2.64
C THR A 188 2.99 -18.97 -2.90
N MET A 189 3.80 -19.44 -1.96
CA MET A 189 5.26 -19.37 -2.04
C MET A 189 5.91 -20.37 -2.99
N LYS A 190 5.23 -21.46 -3.39
CA LYS A 190 5.90 -22.59 -4.06
C LYS A 190 6.13 -22.40 -5.56
N SER A 191 5.59 -21.33 -6.18
CA SER A 191 5.69 -21.07 -7.63
C SER A 191 6.02 -19.61 -7.98
N LYS A 192 6.92 -18.96 -7.24
CA LYS A 192 7.27 -17.53 -7.43
C LYS A 192 7.81 -17.20 -8.83
N CYS A 193 8.70 -18.04 -9.36
CA CYS A 193 9.27 -17.82 -10.69
C CYS A 193 8.20 -17.98 -11.78
N CYS A 194 7.35 -19.00 -11.67
CA CYS A 194 6.23 -19.17 -12.59
C CYS A 194 5.26 -18.00 -12.52
N PHE A 195 4.92 -17.50 -11.32
CA PHE A 195 4.08 -16.31 -11.16
C PHE A 195 4.69 -15.07 -11.83
N ILE A 196 5.99 -14.82 -11.63
CA ILE A 196 6.65 -13.67 -12.25
C ILE A 196 6.68 -13.82 -13.77
N LEU A 197 7.08 -14.99 -14.28
CA LEU A 197 7.29 -15.21 -15.71
C LEU A 197 5.98 -15.37 -16.50
N LEU A 198 4.96 -16.00 -15.91
CA LEU A 198 3.71 -16.33 -16.60
C LEU A 198 2.59 -15.32 -16.34
N ASP A 199 2.60 -14.63 -15.19
CA ASP A 199 1.56 -13.67 -14.85
C ASP A 199 2.10 -12.23 -14.91
N VAL A 200 3.14 -11.90 -14.14
CA VAL A 200 3.60 -10.51 -14.00
C VAL A 200 4.18 -9.94 -15.29
N ILE A 201 5.11 -10.67 -15.93
CA ILE A 201 5.75 -10.19 -17.16
C ILE A 201 4.74 -10.07 -18.30
N PRO A 202 3.90 -11.07 -18.61
CA PRO A 202 2.95 -10.97 -19.71
C PRO A 202 1.89 -9.88 -19.47
N VAL A 203 1.34 -9.79 -18.26
CA VAL A 203 0.38 -8.71 -17.92
C VAL A 203 1.06 -7.34 -18.03
N GLY A 204 2.28 -7.19 -17.49
CA GLY A 204 3.05 -5.96 -17.60
C GLY A 204 3.35 -5.57 -19.05
N ALA A 205 3.72 -6.53 -19.90
CA ALA A 205 3.98 -6.32 -21.32
C ALA A 205 2.71 -5.90 -22.08
N ILE A 206 1.58 -6.56 -21.80
CA ILE A 206 0.28 -6.21 -22.40
C ILE A 206 -0.12 -4.78 -21.99
N VAL A 207 -0.04 -4.46 -20.70
CA VAL A 207 -0.37 -3.12 -20.21
C VAL A 207 0.53 -2.07 -20.87
N LEU A 208 1.84 -2.32 -20.92
CA LEU A 208 2.80 -1.41 -21.55
C LEU A 208 2.52 -1.21 -23.05
N ALA A 209 2.19 -2.30 -23.77
CA ALA A 209 1.84 -2.25 -25.17
C ALA A 209 0.57 -1.43 -25.39
N VAL A 210 -0.50 -1.71 -24.63
CA VAL A 210 -1.76 -0.98 -24.70
C VAL A 210 -1.56 0.51 -24.39
N THR A 211 -0.80 0.85 -23.33
CA THR A 211 -0.52 2.26 -23.01
C THR A 211 0.28 2.94 -24.09
N THR A 212 1.28 2.27 -24.66
CA THR A 212 2.13 2.87 -25.71
C THR A 212 1.34 3.11 -27.00
N LEU A 213 0.47 2.17 -27.38
CA LEU A 213 -0.40 2.33 -28.55
C LEU A 213 -1.43 3.46 -28.35
N LEU A 214 -2.01 3.54 -27.15
CA LEU A 214 -2.92 4.60 -26.79
C LEU A 214 -2.22 5.96 -26.78
N ASP A 215 -1.04 6.05 -26.16
CA ASP A 215 -0.27 7.28 -26.12
C ASP A 215 0.20 7.68 -27.53
N TRP A 216 0.57 6.73 -28.39
CA TRP A 216 0.86 7.00 -29.80
C TRP A 216 -0.33 7.62 -30.53
N TRP A 217 -1.54 7.07 -30.34
CA TRP A 217 -2.76 7.60 -30.94
C TRP A 217 -3.07 9.02 -30.45
N MET A 218 -2.93 9.26 -29.14
CA MET A 218 -3.27 10.55 -28.52
C MET A 218 -2.23 11.64 -28.78
N TYR A 219 -0.94 11.29 -28.82
CA TYR A 219 0.16 12.23 -29.09
C TYR A 219 0.44 12.42 -30.59
N GLY A 220 -0.07 11.55 -31.46
CA GLY A 220 0.24 11.56 -32.89
C GLY A 220 1.70 11.21 -33.23
N SER A 221 2.46 10.73 -32.25
CA SER A 221 3.88 10.36 -32.40
C SER A 221 4.23 9.21 -31.47
N TRP A 222 5.27 8.44 -31.81
CA TRP A 222 5.69 7.30 -30.98
C TRP A 222 6.34 7.78 -29.69
N VAL A 223 5.58 7.72 -28.60
CA VAL A 223 6.01 8.16 -27.27
C VAL A 223 5.90 6.99 -26.29
N ILE A 224 7.03 6.58 -25.73
CA ILE A 224 7.06 5.64 -24.60
C ILE A 224 7.16 6.45 -23.32
N VAL A 225 6.02 6.78 -22.74
CA VAL A 225 5.91 7.67 -21.58
C VAL A 225 6.79 7.24 -20.41
N PRO A 226 6.82 5.95 -19.98
CA PRO A 226 7.66 5.53 -18.85
C PRO A 226 9.16 5.79 -19.08
N LEU A 227 9.65 5.65 -20.31
CA LEU A 227 11.05 5.91 -20.65
C LEU A 227 11.36 7.42 -20.64
N ASN A 228 10.45 8.24 -21.17
CA ASN A 228 10.60 9.70 -21.12
C ASN A 228 10.57 10.21 -19.68
N PHE A 229 9.68 9.65 -18.86
CA PHE A 229 9.61 9.96 -17.43
C PHE A 229 10.91 9.59 -16.72
N LEU A 230 11.47 8.40 -16.99
CA LEU A 230 12.75 7.96 -16.42
C LEU A 230 13.89 8.89 -16.85
N LYS A 231 13.97 9.20 -18.15
CA LYS A 231 14.98 10.13 -18.68
C LYS A 231 14.90 11.49 -18.01
N PHE A 232 13.70 12.05 -17.87
CA PHE A 232 13.51 13.37 -17.29
C PHE A 232 13.83 13.42 -15.78
N ASN A 233 13.32 12.44 -15.01
CA ASN A 233 13.44 12.45 -13.55
C ASN A 233 14.79 11.92 -13.05
N LEU A 234 15.35 10.89 -13.70
CA LEU A 234 16.58 10.26 -13.24
C LEU A 234 17.83 10.78 -13.95
N LEU A 235 17.74 11.08 -15.26
CA LEU A 235 18.91 11.47 -16.07
C LEU A 235 19.05 12.97 -16.29
N SER A 236 18.02 13.78 -16.02
CA SER A 236 18.03 15.21 -16.34
C SER A 236 17.77 16.13 -15.13
N SER A 237 17.81 15.60 -13.90
CA SER A 237 17.57 16.35 -12.64
C SER A 237 16.34 17.26 -12.67
N GLY A 238 15.34 16.96 -13.51
CA GLY A 238 14.19 17.84 -13.73
C GLY A 238 13.33 18.02 -12.48
N GLY A 239 13.35 17.05 -11.57
CA GLY A 239 12.65 17.12 -10.28
C GLY A 239 13.32 18.05 -9.27
N ASP A 240 14.64 18.25 -9.35
CA ASP A 240 15.40 19.02 -8.35
C ASP A 240 15.03 20.52 -8.36
N TYR A 241 14.48 21.01 -9.48
CA TYR A 241 13.92 22.37 -9.58
C TYR A 241 12.77 22.64 -8.61
N TYR A 242 12.09 21.60 -8.11
CA TYR A 242 10.99 21.69 -7.17
C TYR A 242 11.44 21.58 -5.71
N GLY A 243 12.75 21.69 -5.46
CA GLY A 243 13.36 21.60 -4.14
C GLY A 243 13.85 20.20 -3.81
N THR A 244 14.91 20.14 -2.99
CA THR A 244 15.54 18.88 -2.58
C THR A 244 15.51 18.71 -1.08
N HIS A 245 15.52 17.46 -0.64
CA HIS A 245 15.54 17.09 0.77
C HIS A 245 16.70 16.14 1.05
N VAL A 246 17.22 16.15 2.28
CA VAL A 246 18.30 15.25 2.71
C VAL A 246 17.88 13.78 2.53
N PHE A 247 18.83 12.90 2.23
CA PHE A 247 18.56 11.49 1.92
C PHE A 247 17.71 10.77 2.97
N HIS A 248 17.92 11.05 4.26
CA HIS A 248 17.18 10.39 5.36
C HIS A 248 15.77 10.95 5.58
N TRP A 249 15.33 11.96 4.83
CA TRP A 249 14.07 12.67 5.07
C TRP A 249 12.87 11.72 5.15
N TYR A 250 12.77 10.72 4.27
CA TYR A 250 11.69 9.73 4.32
C TYR A 250 11.69 8.93 5.63
N PHE A 251 12.85 8.62 6.21
CA PHE A 251 12.94 7.85 7.45
C PHE A 251 12.67 8.71 8.69
N THR A 252 13.06 9.98 8.67
CA THR A 252 13.01 10.85 9.85
C THR A 252 11.75 11.72 9.93
N GLN A 253 11.20 12.15 8.79
CA GLN A 253 10.11 13.14 8.74
C GLN A 253 9.00 12.69 7.79
N GLY A 254 9.36 12.37 6.54
CA GLY A 254 8.42 12.04 5.47
C GLY A 254 7.44 10.92 5.84
N PHE A 255 7.95 9.71 6.01
CA PHE A 255 7.12 8.56 6.34
C PHE A 255 6.55 8.60 7.77
N PRO A 256 7.32 9.01 8.82
CA PRO A 256 6.78 9.16 10.18
C PRO A 256 5.59 10.11 10.28
N SER A 257 5.59 11.23 9.55
CA SER A 257 4.46 12.17 9.56
C SER A 257 3.22 11.62 8.85
N MET A 258 3.40 10.78 7.82
CA MET A 258 2.28 10.13 7.11
C MET A 258 1.59 9.06 7.96
N ILE A 259 2.37 8.23 8.67
CA ILE A 259 1.82 7.17 9.53
C ILE A 259 1.39 7.68 10.91
N TRP A 260 1.93 8.82 11.33
CA TRP A 260 1.50 9.59 12.50
C TRP A 260 1.38 8.72 13.77
N THR A 261 0.25 8.80 14.48
CA THR A 261 0.03 8.06 15.73
C THR A 261 -0.06 6.54 15.54
N PHE A 262 -0.14 6.04 14.30
CA PHE A 262 -0.02 4.61 14.01
C PHE A 262 1.43 4.10 14.03
N LEU A 263 2.45 4.98 14.00
CA LEU A 263 3.87 4.62 13.94
C LEU A 263 4.30 3.58 15.01
N PRO A 264 4.08 3.81 16.32
CA PRO A 264 4.53 2.87 17.35
C PRO A 264 3.86 1.49 17.20
N PHE A 265 2.60 1.46 16.77
CA PHE A 265 1.87 0.21 16.52
C PHE A 265 2.39 -0.51 15.29
N ALA A 266 2.77 0.21 14.24
CA ALA A 266 3.36 -0.37 13.04
C ALA A 266 4.70 -1.03 13.36
N LEU A 267 5.58 -0.33 14.10
CA LEU A 267 6.87 -0.87 14.54
C LEU A 267 6.71 -2.11 15.43
N CYS A 268 5.80 -2.03 16.43
CA CYS A 268 5.41 -3.19 17.22
C CYS A 268 4.91 -4.36 16.36
N GLY A 269 4.09 -4.07 15.35
CA GLY A 269 3.51 -5.06 14.45
C GLY A 269 4.56 -5.74 13.57
N ILE A 270 5.52 -4.97 13.06
CA ILE A 270 6.67 -5.49 12.29
C ILE A 270 7.46 -6.48 13.16
N VAL A 271 7.79 -6.09 14.40
CA VAL A 271 8.57 -6.93 15.32
C VAL A 271 7.79 -8.19 15.71
N LYS A 272 6.48 -8.09 15.98
CA LYS A 272 5.67 -9.24 16.42
C LYS A 272 5.27 -10.20 15.30
N SER A 273 5.05 -9.69 14.08
CA SER A 273 4.58 -10.51 12.96
C SER A 273 5.68 -11.37 12.36
N GLN A 274 6.96 -10.97 12.52
CA GLN A 274 8.12 -11.64 11.93
C GLN A 274 8.08 -11.70 10.38
N GLU A 275 7.22 -10.90 9.75
CA GLU A 275 7.06 -10.83 8.29
C GLU A 275 8.08 -9.88 7.65
N TRP A 276 9.34 -10.33 7.60
CA TRP A 276 10.48 -9.53 7.09
C TRP A 276 10.34 -9.08 5.63
N ARG A 277 9.48 -9.72 4.83
CA ARG A 277 9.31 -9.40 3.41
C ARG A 277 8.52 -8.12 3.20
N LEU A 278 7.42 -7.96 3.92
CA LEU A 278 6.60 -6.74 3.83
C LEU A 278 7.31 -5.56 4.50
N SER A 279 7.94 -5.78 5.66
CA SER A 279 8.76 -4.73 6.28
C SER A 279 9.99 -4.40 5.43
N GLY A 280 10.61 -5.40 4.80
CA GLY A 280 11.66 -5.24 3.81
C GLY A 280 11.19 -4.46 2.57
N LEU A 281 9.97 -4.69 2.09
CA LEU A 281 9.37 -3.92 0.99
C LEU A 281 9.17 -2.44 1.38
N ILE A 282 8.66 -2.17 2.58
CA ILE A 282 8.54 -0.79 3.09
C ILE A 282 9.92 -0.14 3.13
N ALA A 283 10.90 -0.80 3.76
CA ALA A 283 12.27 -0.29 3.86
C ALA A 283 12.93 -0.10 2.48
N TRP A 284 12.69 -1.02 1.54
CA TRP A 284 13.18 -0.94 0.17
C TRP A 284 12.62 0.28 -0.55
N VAL A 285 11.31 0.49 -0.51
CA VAL A 285 10.66 1.65 -1.15
C VAL A 285 11.19 2.94 -0.55
N LEU A 286 11.22 3.06 0.78
CA LEU A 286 11.76 4.25 1.43
C LEU A 286 13.24 4.48 1.05
N GLY A 287 14.05 3.42 1.02
CA GLY A 287 15.46 3.49 0.67
C GLY A 287 15.71 3.92 -0.78
N VAL A 288 15.00 3.33 -1.74
CA VAL A 288 15.15 3.66 -3.17
C VAL A 288 14.70 5.09 -3.44
N TYR A 289 13.55 5.51 -2.93
CA TYR A 289 13.07 6.89 -3.10
C TYR A 289 13.92 7.91 -2.33
N SER A 290 14.61 7.50 -1.26
CA SER A 290 15.57 8.34 -0.54
C SER A 290 16.79 8.77 -1.36
N ILE A 291 17.12 8.03 -2.43
CA ILE A 291 18.22 8.37 -3.36
C ILE A 291 17.87 9.61 -4.19
N LEU A 292 16.58 9.83 -4.50
CA LEU A 292 16.15 10.97 -5.30
C LEU A 292 16.30 12.29 -4.51
N GLY A 293 16.82 13.33 -5.17
CA GLY A 293 16.98 14.66 -4.57
C GLY A 293 15.64 15.27 -4.18
N HIS A 294 14.73 15.35 -5.14
CA HIS A 294 13.34 15.73 -4.92
C HIS A 294 12.53 14.63 -4.22
N LYS A 295 11.80 15.00 -3.16
CA LYS A 295 11.03 14.08 -2.32
C LYS A 295 9.65 14.65 -2.05
N GLU A 296 8.63 13.79 -2.11
CA GLU A 296 7.24 14.14 -1.86
C GLU A 296 6.55 13.00 -1.12
N PHE A 297 5.56 13.33 -0.28
CA PHE A 297 4.78 12.33 0.44
C PHE A 297 4.11 11.31 -0.50
N ARG A 298 3.68 11.75 -1.69
CA ARG A 298 2.96 10.90 -2.65
C ARG A 298 3.78 9.76 -3.23
N PHE A 299 5.11 9.87 -3.29
CA PHE A 299 5.96 8.80 -3.82
C PHE A 299 5.97 7.56 -2.92
N VAL A 300 5.79 7.75 -1.62
CA VAL A 300 5.79 6.66 -0.62
C VAL A 300 4.38 6.33 -0.09
N LEU A 301 3.33 6.98 -0.62
CA LEU A 301 1.93 6.62 -0.29
C LEU A 301 1.61 5.13 -0.49
N PRO A 302 2.10 4.43 -1.52
CA PRO A 302 1.77 3.01 -1.73
C PRO A 302 2.19 2.07 -0.59
N VAL A 303 3.17 2.46 0.24
CA VAL A 303 3.61 1.64 1.39
C VAL A 303 2.91 1.97 2.70
N LEU A 304 2.15 3.07 2.76
CA LEU A 304 1.38 3.46 3.93
C LEU A 304 0.33 2.39 4.33
N PRO A 305 -0.49 1.83 3.41
CA PRO A 305 -1.44 0.78 3.77
C PRO A 305 -0.78 -0.48 4.34
N LEU A 306 0.41 -0.85 3.84
CA LEU A 306 1.18 -1.99 4.36
C LEU A 306 1.65 -1.75 5.79
N ALA A 307 2.05 -0.51 6.11
CA ALA A 307 2.43 -0.16 7.47
C ALA A 307 1.21 -0.15 8.42
N LEU A 308 0.05 0.33 7.96
CA LEU A 308 -1.20 0.26 8.73
C LEU A 308 -1.67 -1.17 8.99
N MET A 309 -1.40 -2.12 8.07
CA MET A 309 -1.63 -3.55 8.33
C MET A 309 -0.84 -4.05 9.54
N PHE A 310 0.42 -3.63 9.71
CA PHE A 310 1.21 -3.98 10.89
C PHE A 310 0.63 -3.35 12.17
N SER A 311 0.15 -2.10 12.11
CA SER A 311 -0.53 -1.47 13.25
C SER A 311 -1.76 -2.25 13.68
N GLY A 312 -2.59 -2.68 12.71
CA GLY A 312 -3.75 -3.53 12.95
C GLY A 312 -3.37 -4.87 13.58
N TYR A 313 -2.28 -5.50 13.10
CA TYR A 313 -1.77 -6.75 13.68
C TYR A 313 -1.30 -6.58 15.14
N CYS A 314 -0.56 -5.52 15.46
CA CYS A 314 -0.13 -5.26 16.85
C CYS A 314 -1.34 -5.09 17.79
N LEU A 315 -2.35 -4.32 17.38
CA LEU A 315 -3.59 -4.13 18.13
C LEU A 315 -4.33 -5.46 18.32
N ALA A 316 -4.52 -6.24 17.26
CA ALA A 316 -5.20 -7.54 17.32
C ALA A 316 -4.49 -8.54 18.25
N SER A 317 -3.15 -8.56 18.23
CA SER A 317 -2.32 -9.36 19.14
C SER A 317 -2.55 -9.00 20.61
N MET A 318 -2.77 -7.72 20.93
CA MET A 318 -3.00 -7.24 22.30
C MET A 318 -4.37 -7.66 22.84
N SER A 319 -5.38 -7.83 21.97
CA SER A 319 -6.71 -8.32 22.37
C SER A 319 -6.73 -9.83 22.63
N ARG A 320 -5.97 -10.62 21.85
CA ARG A 320 -5.88 -12.09 22.02
C ARG A 320 -5.10 -12.55 23.25
N SER A 321 -4.32 -11.66 23.88
CA SER A 321 -3.52 -11.96 25.07
C SER A 321 -4.33 -12.06 26.37
N LYS A 322 -5.66 -12.29 26.30
CA LYS A 322 -6.48 -12.65 27.47
C LYS A 322 -6.25 -14.15 27.76
N GLY A 323 -5.52 -14.43 28.85
CA GLY A 323 -5.26 -15.79 29.32
C GLY A 323 -6.54 -16.53 29.72
N LYS A 324 -6.48 -17.86 29.70
CA LYS A 324 -7.57 -18.81 30.00
C LYS A 324 -8.25 -18.66 31.38
N ASN A 325 -7.81 -17.76 32.26
CA ASN A 325 -8.24 -17.68 33.67
C ASN A 325 -8.72 -16.26 34.09
N GLN A 326 -9.70 -15.66 33.41
CA GLN A 326 -10.31 -14.46 33.99
C GLN A 326 -11.80 -14.30 33.73
N HIS A 327 -12.57 -14.86 34.67
CA HIS A 327 -13.96 -14.53 34.95
C HIS A 327 -14.01 -13.14 35.64
N ARG A 328 -13.92 -12.04 34.88
CA ARG A 328 -14.25 -10.71 35.41
C ARG A 328 -14.81 -9.82 34.30
N LYS A 329 -16.03 -9.33 34.54
CA LYS A 329 -16.95 -8.75 33.55
C LYS A 329 -16.63 -7.28 33.18
N ASP A 330 -15.71 -6.62 33.88
CA ASP A 330 -15.48 -5.16 33.75
C ASP A 330 -14.02 -4.76 33.51
N SER A 331 -13.34 -5.35 32.54
CA SER A 331 -12.04 -4.85 32.08
C SER A 331 -12.16 -4.44 30.62
N LEU A 332 -12.13 -3.12 30.39
CA LEU A 332 -11.87 -2.52 29.07
C LEU A 332 -10.82 -3.40 28.39
N SER A 333 -11.14 -3.96 27.23
CA SER A 333 -10.16 -4.76 26.48
C SER A 333 -8.88 -3.94 26.35
N ARG A 334 -7.71 -4.54 26.60
CA ARG A 334 -6.41 -3.84 26.59
C ARG A 334 -6.15 -3.04 25.30
N MET A 335 -6.92 -3.29 24.25
CA MET A 335 -6.95 -2.59 22.96
C MET A 335 -7.76 -1.27 22.99
N GLN A 336 -8.87 -1.19 23.73
CA GLN A 336 -9.80 -0.06 23.72
C GLN A 336 -9.15 1.31 23.99
N PRO A 337 -8.29 1.52 25.00
CA PRO A 337 -7.68 2.84 25.20
C PRO A 337 -6.79 3.27 24.02
N PHE A 338 -6.11 2.32 23.36
CA PHE A 338 -5.29 2.61 22.18
C PHE A 338 -6.14 2.92 20.95
N VAL A 339 -7.27 2.23 20.76
CA VAL A 339 -8.22 2.56 19.69
C VAL A 339 -8.82 3.93 19.91
N ILE A 340 -9.21 4.26 21.15
CA ILE A 340 -9.71 5.58 21.52
C ILE A 340 -8.65 6.65 21.23
N LEU A 341 -7.40 6.44 21.63
CA LEU A 341 -6.29 7.36 21.33
C LEU A 341 -6.12 7.58 19.82
N LEU A 342 -6.14 6.50 19.03
CA LEU A 342 -6.01 6.58 17.57
C LEU A 342 -7.19 7.33 16.93
N VAL A 343 -8.41 7.10 17.39
CA VAL A 343 -9.60 7.81 16.90
C VAL A 343 -9.54 9.28 17.27
N ILE A 344 -9.27 9.62 18.53
CA ILE A 344 -9.21 11.01 19.03
C ILE A 344 -8.11 11.82 18.34
N THR A 345 -6.99 11.20 17.97
CA THR A 345 -5.89 11.90 17.31
C THR A 345 -6.08 12.02 15.80
N ASN A 346 -6.60 10.98 15.13
CA ASN A 346 -6.69 10.96 13.66
C ASN A 346 -8.00 11.54 13.14
N VAL A 347 -9.14 11.39 13.82
CA VAL A 347 -10.43 11.89 13.30
C VAL A 347 -10.46 13.42 13.24
N PRO A 348 -10.11 14.17 14.29
CA PRO A 348 -10.06 15.64 14.21
C PRO A 348 -9.06 16.12 13.16
N MET A 349 -7.89 15.47 13.07
CA MET A 349 -6.87 15.79 12.08
C MET A 349 -7.37 15.56 10.65
N ALA A 350 -8.04 14.43 10.41
CA ALA A 350 -8.64 14.11 9.12
C ALA A 350 -9.74 15.11 8.74
N LEU A 351 -10.61 15.48 9.69
CA LEU A 351 -11.64 16.50 9.47
C LEU A 351 -11.02 17.87 9.17
N TYR A 352 -10.00 18.28 9.93
CA TYR A 352 -9.30 19.53 9.69
C TYR A 352 -8.66 19.57 8.29
N MET A 353 -7.93 18.52 7.92
CA MET A 353 -7.26 18.42 6.62
C MET A 353 -8.24 18.28 5.45
N SER A 354 -9.41 17.70 5.67
CA SER A 354 -10.44 17.50 4.63
C SER A 354 -11.37 18.69 4.44
N LEU A 355 -11.57 19.51 5.48
CA LEU A 355 -12.59 20.58 5.48
C LEU A 355 -12.02 21.99 5.53
N PHE A 356 -10.82 22.20 6.08
CA PHE A 356 -10.29 23.52 6.40
C PHE A 356 -8.90 23.81 5.79
N HIS A 357 -8.00 22.82 5.76
CA HIS A 357 -6.65 23.03 5.24
C HIS A 357 -6.64 23.10 3.70
N GLN A 358 -6.12 24.16 3.09
CA GLN A 358 -6.03 24.32 1.62
C GLN A 358 -7.41 24.29 0.89
N VAL A 359 -8.43 24.91 1.48
CA VAL A 359 -9.79 25.01 0.90
C VAL A 359 -9.88 25.98 -0.29
N GLY A 360 -8.92 26.88 -0.47
CA GLY A 360 -9.02 27.97 -1.47
C GLY A 360 -9.13 27.50 -2.92
N PHE A 361 -8.57 26.34 -3.25
CA PHE A 361 -8.47 25.87 -4.64
C PHE A 361 -9.80 25.55 -5.33
N PRO A 362 -10.75 24.79 -4.73
CA PRO A 362 -12.05 24.53 -5.37
C PRO A 362 -12.88 25.80 -5.59
N TYR A 363 -12.86 26.72 -4.64
CA TYR A 363 -13.50 28.03 -4.81
C TYR A 363 -12.83 28.84 -5.91
N PHE A 364 -11.49 28.81 -5.98
CA PHE A 364 -10.73 29.46 -7.04
C PHE A 364 -11.06 28.88 -8.42
N ILE A 365 -11.16 27.56 -8.61
CA ILE A 365 -11.54 26.97 -9.91
C ILE A 365 -12.95 27.41 -10.32
N ILE A 366 -13.92 27.31 -9.40
CA ILE A 366 -15.30 27.69 -9.69
C ILE A 366 -15.39 29.19 -9.98
N PHE A 367 -14.69 30.01 -9.20
CA PHE A 367 -14.60 31.45 -9.39
C PHE A 367 -13.95 31.77 -10.73
N MET A 368 -12.78 31.22 -11.06
CA MET A 368 -12.09 31.46 -12.33
C MET A 368 -12.97 31.02 -13.50
N ARG A 369 -13.56 29.82 -13.48
CA ARG A 369 -14.47 29.39 -14.55
C ARG A 369 -15.67 30.33 -14.69
N ARG A 370 -16.31 30.76 -13.60
CA ARG A 370 -17.42 31.73 -13.66
C ARG A 370 -17.00 33.12 -14.11
N PHE A 371 -15.88 33.62 -13.60
CA PHE A 371 -15.30 34.92 -13.94
C PHE A 371 -14.95 34.98 -15.43
N PHE A 372 -14.21 33.99 -15.94
CA PHE A 372 -13.87 33.92 -17.37
C PHE A 372 -15.09 33.69 -18.27
N HIS A 373 -16.05 32.87 -17.85
CA HIS A 373 -17.27 32.63 -18.62
C HIS A 373 -18.22 33.85 -18.66
N SER A 374 -18.22 34.68 -17.61
CA SER A 374 -19.06 35.89 -17.52
C SER A 374 -18.43 37.11 -18.19
N HIS A 375 -17.11 37.28 -18.10
CA HIS A 375 -16.42 38.49 -18.57
C HIS A 375 -15.79 38.38 -19.96
N PHE A 376 -15.49 37.15 -20.44
CA PHE A 376 -14.70 36.94 -21.67
C PHE A 376 -15.34 35.90 -22.59
N LYS A 377 -16.63 36.07 -22.87
CA LYS A 377 -17.47 35.15 -23.65
C LYS A 377 -16.98 34.93 -25.10
N VAL A 378 -16.05 35.74 -25.61
CA VAL A 378 -15.77 35.84 -27.06
C VAL A 378 -14.39 35.33 -27.52
N ASP A 379 -13.33 35.34 -26.72
CA ASP A 379 -12.01 34.91 -27.23
C ASP A 379 -11.42 33.72 -26.47
N ARG A 380 -11.70 32.52 -27.00
CA ARG A 380 -11.22 31.23 -26.50
C ARG A 380 -9.71 31.04 -26.69
N ASP A 381 -9.09 31.75 -27.63
CA ASP A 381 -7.64 31.68 -27.85
C ASP A 381 -6.86 32.60 -26.89
N LEU A 382 -7.41 33.76 -26.54
CA LEU A 382 -6.84 34.70 -25.56
C LEU A 382 -6.82 34.10 -24.14
N GLN A 383 -7.81 33.26 -23.82
CA GLN A 383 -7.91 32.52 -22.54
C GLN A 383 -6.69 31.63 -22.26
N SER A 384 -6.06 31.08 -23.31
CA SER A 384 -4.84 30.26 -23.17
C SER A 384 -3.57 31.08 -22.95
N ALA A 385 -3.56 32.36 -23.36
CA ALA A 385 -2.41 33.25 -23.28
C ALA A 385 -2.31 33.96 -21.92
N VAL A 386 -3.42 34.30 -21.27
CA VAL A 386 -3.42 35.10 -20.03
C VAL A 386 -2.89 34.33 -18.82
N VAL A 387 -3.06 33.00 -18.77
CA VAL A 387 -2.44 32.15 -17.72
C VAL A 387 -0.90 32.19 -17.77
N VAL A 388 -0.33 32.54 -18.94
CA VAL A 388 1.12 32.64 -19.14
C VAL A 388 1.67 34.04 -18.80
N TYR A 389 0.83 35.08 -18.74
CA TYR A 389 1.31 36.46 -18.56
C TYR A 389 1.69 36.85 -17.11
N SER A 390 1.49 35.97 -16.13
CA SER A 390 2.01 36.22 -14.76
C SER A 390 3.52 35.95 -14.62
N ARG A 391 4.24 35.52 -15.68
CA ARG A 391 5.70 35.28 -15.63
C ARG A 391 6.46 35.83 -16.85
N ARG A 392 6.10 37.01 -17.36
CA ARG A 392 6.91 37.72 -18.36
C ARG A 392 7.29 39.16 -18.05
N ASN A 393 6.97 39.66 -16.85
CA ASN A 393 7.39 40.99 -16.39
C ASN A 393 8.11 40.89 -15.03
N VAL A 394 9.28 40.27 -15.02
CA VAL A 394 10.41 40.73 -14.19
C VAL A 394 11.62 40.58 -15.10
N LEU A 395 12.23 41.73 -15.38
CA LEU A 395 13.34 41.99 -16.29
C LEU A 395 14.56 41.09 -16.02
#